data_AF-A0A1S6HMB6-F1
#
_entry.id   AF-A0A1S6HMB6-F1
#
_cell.length_a   1.000
_cell.length_b   1.000
_cell.length_c   1.000
_cell.angle_alpha   90.00
_cell.angle_beta   90.00
_cell.angle_gamma   90.00
#
_symmetry.space_group_name_H-M   'P 1'
#
loop_
_entity.id
_entity.type
_entity.pdbx_description
1 polymer ?
#
loop_
_entity_poly.entity_id
_entity_poly.type
_entity_poly.pdbx_seq_one_letter_code
_entity_poly.pdbx_strand_id
1 'polypeptide(L)'
;MNTLALTDQANEYFATWVQKAQTFQLTSFADRHKSYLHILAYLKHQYYLRQDTLIDIFLKSTLSARSQLQRLIQKRESEQRNHRNSAIKTVSKSNKDLTVFSNQVISIVTMAPTTEIEKVRALENLVEEHLKSFDEKKRQRIAKMEALLESLSDQGYFYDLIESQSIKLQRRVSNIVKTVEFSERSTDKALLKAVVHFKKTHGDIGQSPPLAFLTENEMERVCTEESPLRVSLYKSLLFFHITDAIKSGGLIFDSTYRYKGIFDYLIDDITWAEQRDKLLATAGLENFSDVITVLNKLKKQLNGKYQDINQRALQGENRFLSFDKTTDKAKVITPKIDNDDFAFIGDTLMQAGYVPIQTILSDINTVCNFSDCFTHFMNKHNKMKPSPEMLMAAIMGIGCNIGVTRIANISIGLNEDTLENTVNWFFSLPNIQSASDRIIEYIDKLSLANAYKFDPEATHTASDGQKYYVAVDSLNAAYSFKYFGKDKGSTVYTFLDEKQSLFYSNRSCRIECLLSTKCYANPIG
;
A
#
# COMPACT_ATOMS: atom_id res chain seq x y z
N MET A 1 22.17 -12.15 22.16
CA MET A 1 22.42 -11.56 20.82
C MET A 1 22.57 -10.04 20.89
N ASN A 2 21.73 -9.31 21.63
CA ASN A 2 21.83 -7.84 21.70
C ASN A 2 23.13 -7.32 22.33
N THR A 3 23.84 -8.14 23.11
CA THR A 3 25.16 -7.84 23.69
C THR A 3 26.29 -7.69 22.66
N LEU A 4 26.14 -8.25 21.45
CA LEU A 4 27.16 -8.14 20.39
C LEU A 4 27.09 -6.80 19.64
N ALA A 5 26.06 -5.98 19.88
CA ALA A 5 25.87 -4.65 19.28
C ALA A 5 26.10 -4.56 17.76
N LEU A 6 25.85 -5.67 17.03
CA LEU A 6 25.97 -5.70 15.57
C LEU A 6 24.85 -4.89 14.93
N THR A 7 25.22 -3.99 14.02
CA THR A 7 24.26 -3.28 13.15
C THR A 7 23.44 -4.27 12.31
N ASP A 8 22.26 -3.86 11.86
CA ASP A 8 21.41 -4.72 11.03
C ASP A 8 22.11 -5.14 9.74
N GLN A 9 22.85 -4.23 9.10
CA GLN A 9 23.63 -4.51 7.90
C GLN A 9 24.74 -5.54 8.17
N ALA A 10 25.43 -5.46 9.32
CA ALA A 10 26.42 -6.45 9.69
C ALA A 10 25.79 -7.83 9.95
N ASN A 11 24.64 -7.86 10.63
CA ASN A 11 23.89 -9.10 10.86
C ASN A 11 23.45 -9.73 9.54
N GLU A 12 22.89 -8.93 8.62
CA GLU A 12 22.49 -9.38 7.29
C GLU A 12 23.68 -9.90 6.48
N TYR A 13 24.82 -9.20 6.52
CA TYR A 13 26.03 -9.63 5.81
C TYR A 13 26.49 -11.02 6.26
N PHE A 14 26.67 -11.22 7.57
CA PHE A 14 27.11 -12.51 8.10
C PHE A 14 26.07 -13.61 7.90
N ALA A 15 24.78 -13.30 8.06
CA ALA A 15 23.70 -14.24 7.82
C ALA A 15 23.59 -14.66 6.35
N THR A 16 23.71 -13.71 5.43
CA THR A 16 23.69 -13.96 3.98
C THR A 16 24.88 -14.84 3.58
N TRP A 17 26.03 -14.65 4.22
CA TRP A 17 27.16 -15.55 4.00
C TRP A 17 26.80 -17.00 4.35
N VAL A 18 26.18 -17.24 5.52
CA VAL A 18 25.73 -18.58 5.93
C VAL A 18 24.71 -19.17 4.95
N GLN A 19 23.81 -18.35 4.40
CA GLN A 19 22.81 -18.79 3.41
C GLN A 19 23.47 -19.24 2.10
N LYS A 20 24.54 -18.55 1.69
CA LYS A 20 25.26 -18.85 0.45
C LYS A 20 26.26 -20.00 0.61
N ALA A 21 26.80 -20.17 1.82
CA ALA A 21 27.85 -21.15 2.11
C ALA A 21 27.31 -22.58 2.24
N GLN A 22 28.15 -23.53 1.84
CA GLN A 22 27.92 -24.95 2.10
C GLN A 22 28.34 -25.31 3.54
N THR A 23 27.74 -26.35 4.12
CA THR A 23 27.98 -26.76 5.52
C THR A 23 29.47 -26.97 5.85
N PHE A 24 30.26 -27.52 4.92
CA PHE A 24 31.70 -27.72 5.14
C PHE A 24 32.48 -26.39 5.19
N GLN A 25 32.02 -25.33 4.54
CA GLN A 25 32.68 -24.02 4.56
C GLN A 25 32.52 -23.34 5.92
N LEU A 26 31.44 -23.65 6.64
CA LEU A 26 31.20 -23.19 8.02
C LEU A 26 32.07 -23.93 9.03
N THR A 27 32.28 -25.23 8.83
CA THR A 27 33.07 -26.07 9.74
C THR A 27 34.57 -25.96 9.50
N SER A 28 35.00 -25.47 8.33
CA SER A 28 36.41 -25.30 7.97
C SER A 28 37.03 -23.98 8.44
N PHE A 29 36.27 -23.10 9.11
CA PHE A 29 36.87 -21.92 9.74
C PHE A 29 37.90 -22.32 10.80
N ALA A 30 39.12 -21.80 10.67
CA ALA A 30 40.19 -22.03 11.64
C ALA A 30 39.85 -21.48 13.04
N ASP A 31 39.14 -20.36 13.10
CA ASP A 31 38.64 -19.76 14.35
C ASP A 31 37.16 -20.10 14.57
N ARG A 32 36.89 -20.82 15.66
CA ARG A 32 35.55 -21.25 16.04
C ARG A 32 34.66 -20.09 16.50
N HIS A 33 35.23 -19.02 17.04
CA HIS A 33 34.46 -17.82 17.39
C HIS A 33 33.89 -17.14 16.14
N LYS A 34 34.63 -17.15 15.03
CA LYS A 34 34.12 -16.68 13.74
C LYS A 34 32.94 -17.52 13.25
N SER A 35 32.99 -18.84 13.37
CA SER A 35 31.84 -19.71 13.06
C SER A 35 30.63 -19.36 13.94
N TYR A 36 30.84 -19.18 15.25
CA TYR A 36 29.76 -18.81 16.16
C TYR A 36 29.14 -17.45 15.83
N LEU A 37 29.95 -16.46 15.46
CA LEU A 37 29.46 -15.15 15.01
C LEU A 37 28.52 -15.29 13.81
N HIS A 38 28.92 -16.04 12.79
CA HIS A 38 28.12 -16.25 11.57
C HIS A 38 26.81 -16.99 11.88
N ILE A 39 26.87 -18.05 12.69
CA ILE A 39 25.68 -18.82 13.07
C ILE A 39 24.72 -17.98 13.92
N LEU A 40 25.23 -17.22 14.90
CA LEU A 40 24.41 -16.33 15.72
C LEU A 40 23.77 -15.22 14.88
N ALA A 41 24.53 -14.59 13.98
CA ALA A 41 23.98 -13.60 13.05
C ALA A 41 22.90 -14.20 12.15
N TYR A 42 23.13 -15.42 11.62
CA TYR A 42 22.14 -16.15 10.84
C TYR A 42 20.86 -16.43 11.62
N LEU A 43 20.96 -16.92 12.86
CA LEU A 43 19.81 -17.17 13.72
C LEU A 43 19.03 -15.89 14.02
N LYS A 44 19.73 -14.78 14.34
CA LYS A 44 19.10 -13.47 14.56
C LYS A 44 18.37 -12.99 13.30
N HIS A 45 19.04 -13.05 12.16
CA HIS A 45 18.50 -12.59 10.89
C HIS A 45 17.29 -13.42 10.45
N GLN A 46 17.36 -14.75 10.57
CA GLN A 46 16.21 -15.62 10.32
C GLN A 46 15.07 -15.34 11.28
N TYR A 47 15.35 -15.11 12.56
CA TYR A 47 14.31 -14.73 13.52
C TYR A 47 13.57 -13.47 13.08
N TYR A 48 14.29 -12.40 12.68
CA TYR A 48 13.67 -11.15 12.23
C TYR A 48 12.87 -11.34 10.92
N LEU A 49 13.41 -12.08 9.95
CA LEU A 49 12.69 -12.38 8.71
C LEU A 49 11.40 -13.18 8.96
N ARG A 50 11.41 -14.11 9.93
CA ARG A 50 10.21 -14.86 10.32
C ARG A 50 9.19 -13.96 11.00
N GLN A 51 9.61 -13.02 11.85
CA GLN A 51 8.73 -12.01 12.43
C GLN A 51 8.06 -11.16 11.34
N ASP A 52 8.84 -10.62 10.39
CA ASP A 52 8.31 -9.86 9.24
C ASP A 52 7.31 -10.69 8.41
N THR A 53 7.64 -11.95 8.14
CA THR A 53 6.80 -12.88 7.39
C THR A 53 5.48 -13.15 8.11
N LEU A 54 5.51 -13.36 9.43
CA LEU A 54 4.33 -13.58 10.25
C LEU A 54 3.43 -12.34 10.24
N ILE A 55 4.00 -11.14 10.37
CA ILE A 55 3.26 -9.88 10.29
C ILE A 55 2.63 -9.71 8.90
N ASP A 56 3.36 -10.02 7.81
CA ASP A 56 2.79 -10.00 6.46
C ASP A 56 1.59 -10.96 6.32
N ILE A 57 1.71 -12.19 6.84
CA ILE A 57 0.62 -13.18 6.84
C ILE A 57 -0.58 -12.69 7.65
N PHE A 58 -0.33 -12.05 8.80
CA PHE A 58 -1.37 -11.44 9.63
C PHE A 58 -2.12 -10.36 8.83
N LEU A 59 -1.41 -9.39 8.28
CA LEU A 59 -2.00 -8.28 7.52
C LEU A 59 -2.79 -8.79 6.30
N LYS A 60 -2.25 -9.77 5.57
CA LYS A 60 -2.94 -10.40 4.43
C LYS A 60 -4.20 -11.16 4.86
N SER A 61 -4.14 -11.90 5.95
CA SER A 61 -5.28 -12.67 6.46
C SER A 61 -6.40 -11.75 6.91
N THR A 62 -6.07 -10.67 7.61
CA THR A 62 -7.05 -9.68 8.06
C THR A 62 -7.65 -8.89 6.89
N LEU A 63 -6.84 -8.49 5.90
CA LEU A 63 -7.34 -7.85 4.68
C LEU A 63 -8.26 -8.77 3.88
N SER A 64 -7.94 -10.06 3.81
CA SER A 64 -8.81 -11.06 3.17
C SER A 64 -10.16 -11.17 3.87
N ALA A 65 -10.17 -11.18 5.22
CA ALA A 65 -11.40 -11.19 6.00
C ALA A 65 -12.23 -9.92 5.79
N ARG A 66 -11.61 -8.73 5.78
CA ARG A 66 -12.29 -7.46 5.47
C ARG A 66 -12.87 -7.43 4.06
N SER A 67 -12.11 -7.88 3.07
CA SER A 67 -12.60 -8.00 1.69
C SER A 67 -13.80 -8.96 1.60
N GLN A 68 -13.77 -10.06 2.34
CA GLN A 68 -14.88 -11.02 2.39
C GLN A 68 -16.12 -10.40 3.06
N LEU A 69 -15.95 -9.67 4.18
CA LEU A 69 -17.02 -8.89 4.82
C LEU A 69 -17.66 -7.89 3.86
N GLN A 70 -16.84 -7.09 3.17
CA GLN A 70 -17.33 -6.09 2.22
C GLN A 70 -18.14 -6.72 1.09
N ARG A 71 -17.71 -7.89 0.58
CA ARG A 71 -18.48 -8.64 -0.43
C ARG A 71 -19.83 -9.13 0.09
N LEU A 72 -19.89 -9.62 1.33
CA LEU A 72 -21.15 -10.05 1.95
C LEU A 72 -22.11 -8.88 2.18
N ILE A 73 -21.57 -7.73 2.63
CA ILE A 73 -22.34 -6.50 2.79
C ILE A 73 -22.91 -6.05 1.44
N GLN A 74 -22.06 -5.94 0.41
CA GLN A 74 -22.49 -5.55 -0.93
C GLN A 74 -23.53 -6.52 -1.52
N LYS A 75 -23.38 -7.83 -1.29
CA LYS A 75 -24.35 -8.83 -1.73
C LYS A 75 -25.72 -8.57 -1.08
N ARG A 76 -25.75 -8.35 0.23
CA ARG A 76 -27.01 -8.06 0.95
C ARG A 76 -27.62 -6.74 0.53
N GLU A 77 -26.82 -5.67 0.41
CA GLU A 77 -27.28 -4.38 -0.10
C GLU A 77 -27.91 -4.51 -1.48
N SER A 78 -27.33 -5.34 -2.35
CA SER A 78 -27.88 -5.64 -3.68
C SER A 78 -29.21 -6.39 -3.61
N GLU A 79 -29.33 -7.41 -2.75
CA GLU A 79 -30.57 -8.18 -2.54
C GLU A 79 -31.70 -7.30 -1.96
N GLN A 80 -31.33 -6.39 -1.05
CA GLN A 80 -32.27 -5.49 -0.40
C GLN A 80 -32.58 -4.23 -1.22
N ARG A 81 -31.81 -3.93 -2.28
CA ARG A 81 -31.94 -2.70 -3.07
C ARG A 81 -33.36 -2.47 -3.60
N ASN A 82 -33.99 -3.51 -4.14
CA ASN A 82 -35.35 -3.42 -4.68
C ASN A 82 -36.38 -3.17 -3.59
N HIS A 83 -36.26 -3.89 -2.47
CA HIS A 83 -37.12 -3.73 -1.31
C HIS A 83 -36.97 -2.33 -0.69
N ARG A 84 -35.73 -1.85 -0.52
CA ARG A 84 -35.41 -0.51 0.00
C ARG A 84 -35.95 0.59 -0.91
N ASN A 85 -35.72 0.49 -2.23
CA ASN A 85 -36.23 1.48 -3.18
C ASN A 85 -37.76 1.51 -3.23
N SER A 86 -38.41 0.35 -3.10
CA SER A 86 -39.87 0.26 -3.02
C SER A 86 -40.41 0.91 -1.73
N ALA A 87 -39.77 0.62 -0.59
CA ALA A 87 -40.10 1.22 0.69
C ALA A 87 -39.91 2.75 0.67
N ILE A 88 -38.76 3.24 0.20
CA ILE A 88 -38.47 4.68 0.06
C ILE A 88 -39.51 5.35 -0.86
N LYS A 89 -39.84 4.75 -2.01
CA LYS A 89 -40.87 5.30 -2.91
C LYS A 89 -42.24 5.38 -2.22
N THR A 90 -42.59 4.36 -1.43
CA THR A 90 -43.88 4.29 -0.73
C THR A 90 -43.97 5.35 0.36
N VAL A 91 -42.94 5.45 1.22
CA VAL A 91 -42.87 6.43 2.31
C VAL A 91 -42.74 7.86 1.76
N SER A 92 -41.89 8.08 0.74
CA SER A 92 -41.74 9.39 0.09
C SER A 92 -43.04 9.84 -0.59
N LYS A 93 -43.78 8.94 -1.24
CA LYS A 93 -45.09 9.26 -1.80
C LYS A 93 -46.09 9.64 -0.71
N SER A 94 -46.13 8.88 0.39
CA SER A 94 -46.97 9.21 1.54
C SER A 94 -46.64 10.59 2.12
N ASN A 95 -45.36 10.91 2.30
CA ASN A 95 -44.93 12.22 2.80
C ASN A 95 -45.28 13.35 1.82
N LYS A 96 -45.17 13.12 0.50
CA LYS A 96 -45.63 14.09 -0.50
C LYS A 96 -47.14 14.29 -0.43
N ASP A 97 -47.93 13.22 -0.31
CA ASP A 97 -49.38 13.29 -0.18
C ASP A 97 -49.77 14.08 1.10
N LEU A 98 -49.07 13.87 2.22
CA LEU A 98 -49.23 14.63 3.48
C LEU A 98 -48.83 16.10 3.34
N THR A 99 -47.78 16.40 2.59
CA THR A 99 -47.32 17.77 2.34
C THR A 99 -48.32 18.53 1.47
N VAL A 100 -48.86 17.88 0.43
CA VAL A 100 -49.92 18.44 -0.43
C VAL A 100 -51.18 18.72 0.39
N PHE A 101 -51.60 17.75 1.21
CA PHE A 101 -52.72 17.94 2.13
C PHE A 101 -52.50 19.13 3.08
N SER A 102 -51.32 19.21 3.70
CA SER A 102 -50.97 20.32 4.61
C SER A 102 -51.00 21.67 3.89
N ASN A 103 -50.47 21.75 2.68
CA ASN A 103 -50.49 22.97 1.86
C ASN A 103 -51.93 23.37 1.45
N GLN A 104 -52.79 22.40 1.14
CA GLN A 104 -54.20 22.66 0.85
C GLN A 104 -54.94 23.18 2.08
N VAL A 105 -54.72 22.59 3.26
CA VAL A 105 -55.26 23.08 4.53
C VAL A 105 -54.80 24.52 4.80
N ILE A 106 -53.50 24.80 4.66
CA ILE A 106 -52.95 26.15 4.81
C ILE A 106 -53.62 27.13 3.84
N SER A 107 -53.82 26.74 2.57
CA SER A 107 -54.46 27.59 1.56
C SER A 107 -55.92 27.93 1.89
N ILE A 108 -56.70 26.97 2.40
CA ILE A 108 -58.10 27.16 2.78
C ILE A 108 -58.20 28.10 4.00
N VAL A 109 -57.29 27.95 4.97
CA VAL A 109 -57.25 28.80 6.17
C VAL A 109 -56.85 30.23 5.83
N THR A 110 -55.86 30.40 4.95
CA THR A 110 -55.29 31.72 4.57
C THR A 110 -56.06 32.46 3.48
N MET A 111 -57.04 31.83 2.82
CA MET A 111 -57.91 32.49 1.85
C MET A 111 -58.75 33.62 2.48
N ALA A 112 -58.80 34.78 1.84
CA ALA A 112 -59.71 35.89 2.13
C ALA A 112 -60.38 36.38 0.84
N PRO A 113 -61.69 36.76 0.81
CA PRO A 113 -62.67 36.76 1.90
C PRO A 113 -63.75 35.68 1.68
N THR A 114 -63.67 34.55 2.38
CA THR A 114 -64.75 33.56 2.50
C THR A 114 -65.29 33.55 3.91
N THR A 115 -66.58 33.27 4.07
CA THR A 115 -67.21 33.18 5.40
C THR A 115 -66.63 32.02 6.21
N GLU A 116 -66.56 32.14 7.54
CA GLU A 116 -66.00 31.08 8.40
C GLU A 116 -66.68 29.71 8.17
N ILE A 117 -67.97 29.72 7.87
CA ILE A 117 -68.78 28.53 7.56
C ILE A 117 -68.31 27.84 6.26
N GLU A 118 -67.92 28.60 5.23
CA GLU A 118 -67.42 28.06 3.97
C GLU A 118 -66.03 27.44 4.14
N LYS A 119 -65.17 28.05 4.96
CA LYS A 119 -63.85 27.49 5.30
C LYS A 119 -63.99 26.17 6.05
N VAL A 120 -64.91 26.09 7.01
CA VAL A 120 -65.19 24.86 7.77
C VAL A 120 -65.70 23.74 6.84
N ARG A 121 -66.68 24.01 5.97
CA ARG A 121 -67.15 23.02 4.98
C ARG A 121 -66.06 22.56 4.02
N ALA A 122 -65.20 23.47 3.56
CA ALA A 122 -64.09 23.12 2.67
C ALA A 122 -63.06 22.23 3.38
N LEU A 123 -62.79 22.46 4.66
CA LEU A 123 -61.94 21.60 5.48
C LEU A 123 -62.59 20.24 5.74
N GLU A 124 -63.89 20.20 6.07
CA GLU A 124 -64.63 18.95 6.28
C GLU A 124 -64.58 18.05 5.04
N ASN A 125 -64.84 18.60 3.85
CA ASN A 125 -64.76 17.86 2.59
C ASN A 125 -63.34 17.34 2.31
N LEU A 126 -62.32 18.18 2.53
CA LEU A 126 -60.93 17.81 2.27
C LEU A 126 -60.42 16.75 3.25
N VAL A 127 -60.85 16.79 4.51
CA VAL A 127 -60.58 15.76 5.51
C VAL A 127 -61.30 14.47 5.17
N GLU A 128 -62.55 14.53 4.71
CA GLU A 128 -63.34 13.35 4.34
C GLU A 128 -62.75 12.65 3.09
N GLU A 129 -62.32 13.40 2.08
CA GLU A 129 -61.58 12.86 0.93
C GLU A 129 -60.24 12.24 1.34
N HIS A 130 -59.50 12.90 2.23
CA HIS A 130 -58.23 12.38 2.72
C HIS A 130 -58.42 11.08 3.52
N LEU A 131 -59.44 11.02 4.40
CA LEU A 131 -59.79 9.82 5.16
C LEU A 131 -60.21 8.65 4.27
N LYS A 132 -60.96 8.90 3.17
CA LYS A 132 -61.30 7.88 2.17
C LYS A 132 -60.08 7.39 1.38
N SER A 133 -59.09 8.26 1.14
CA SER A 133 -57.82 7.93 0.47
C SER A 133 -56.80 7.21 1.39
N PHE A 134 -56.82 7.51 2.69
CA PHE A 134 -55.94 6.95 3.72
C PHE A 134 -56.56 5.73 4.44
N ASP A 135 -56.98 4.74 3.66
CA ASP A 135 -57.50 3.46 4.12
C ASP A 135 -56.51 2.73 5.05
N GLU A 136 -57.03 1.92 5.97
CA GLU A 136 -56.29 1.22 7.01
C GLU A 136 -55.22 0.27 6.43
N LYS A 137 -55.51 -0.32 5.27
CA LYS A 137 -54.54 -1.12 4.50
C LYS A 137 -53.33 -0.31 4.04
N LYS A 138 -53.52 0.96 3.68
CA LYS A 138 -52.45 1.85 3.22
C LYS A 138 -51.56 2.27 4.40
N ARG A 139 -52.15 2.55 5.57
CA ARG A 139 -51.42 2.82 6.82
C ARG A 139 -50.58 1.62 7.26
N GLN A 140 -51.17 0.42 7.29
CA GLN A 140 -50.42 -0.81 7.62
C GLN A 140 -49.26 -1.04 6.65
N ARG A 141 -49.45 -0.76 5.36
CA ARG A 141 -48.38 -0.88 4.35
C ARG A 141 -47.27 0.14 4.57
N ILE A 142 -47.59 1.39 4.91
CA ILE A 142 -46.59 2.44 5.21
C ILE A 142 -45.81 2.05 6.47
N ALA A 143 -46.50 1.71 7.56
CA ALA A 143 -45.87 1.28 8.81
C ALA A 143 -44.94 0.07 8.61
N LYS A 144 -45.35 -0.91 7.79
CA LYS A 144 -44.51 -2.06 7.44
C LYS A 144 -43.27 -1.66 6.62
N MET A 145 -43.38 -0.66 5.74
CA MET A 145 -42.26 -0.15 4.95
C MET A 145 -41.32 0.73 5.79
N GLU A 146 -41.84 1.49 6.76
CA GLU A 146 -41.05 2.25 7.74
C GLU A 146 -40.27 1.32 8.66
N ALA A 147 -40.92 0.32 9.25
CA ALA A 147 -40.25 -0.72 10.05
C ALA A 147 -39.19 -1.49 9.24
N LEU A 148 -39.46 -1.74 7.95
CA LEU A 148 -38.47 -2.32 7.05
C LEU A 148 -37.27 -1.38 6.87
N LEU A 149 -37.47 -0.08 6.64
CA LEU A 149 -36.38 0.88 6.48
C LEU A 149 -35.54 1.01 7.77
N GLU A 150 -36.19 1.00 8.93
CA GLU A 150 -35.55 1.04 10.23
C GLU A 150 -34.68 -0.21 10.45
N SER A 151 -35.22 -1.41 10.20
CA SER A 151 -34.44 -2.65 10.28
C SER A 151 -33.29 -2.75 9.27
N LEU A 152 -33.41 -2.10 8.11
CA LEU A 152 -32.35 -2.04 7.09
C LEU A 152 -31.25 -1.03 7.45
N SER A 153 -31.52 -0.10 8.36
CA SER A 153 -30.56 0.91 8.82
C SER A 153 -29.71 0.42 10.00
N ASP A 154 -30.02 -0.73 10.58
CA ASP A 154 -29.31 -1.24 11.75
C ASP A 154 -27.87 -1.66 11.42
N GLN A 155 -26.93 -0.90 11.98
CA GLN A 155 -25.50 -1.21 11.95
C GLN A 155 -25.17 -2.50 12.73
N GLY A 156 -26.08 -3.03 13.55
CA GLY A 156 -25.92 -4.28 14.30
C GLY A 156 -25.54 -5.46 13.40
N TYR A 157 -26.14 -5.54 12.22
CA TYR A 157 -25.84 -6.59 11.26
C TYR A 157 -24.38 -6.60 10.78
N PHE A 158 -23.75 -5.42 10.69
CA PHE A 158 -22.34 -5.34 10.32
C PHE A 158 -21.47 -6.09 11.34
N TYR A 159 -21.73 -5.87 12.63
CA TYR A 159 -21.02 -6.55 13.72
C TYR A 159 -21.36 -8.04 13.81
N ASP A 160 -22.60 -8.43 13.52
CA ASP A 160 -22.99 -9.85 13.45
C ASP A 160 -22.24 -10.59 12.33
N LEU A 161 -22.08 -9.94 11.17
CA LEU A 161 -21.27 -10.48 10.08
C LEU A 161 -19.80 -10.62 10.47
N ILE A 162 -19.23 -9.66 11.19
CA ILE A 162 -17.87 -9.74 11.72
C ILE A 162 -17.73 -10.94 12.65
N GLU A 163 -18.69 -11.12 13.56
CA GLU A 163 -18.69 -12.23 14.51
C GLU A 163 -18.81 -13.59 13.80
N SER A 164 -19.68 -13.69 12.80
CA SER A 164 -19.87 -14.92 12.01
C SER A 164 -18.60 -15.43 11.33
N GLN A 165 -17.67 -14.53 10.99
CA GLN A 165 -16.39 -14.86 10.35
C GLN A 165 -15.22 -14.97 11.33
N SER A 166 -15.47 -14.73 12.63
CA SER A 166 -14.44 -14.63 13.66
C SER A 166 -13.61 -15.90 13.80
N ILE A 167 -14.23 -17.08 13.79
CA ILE A 167 -13.51 -18.36 13.97
C ILE A 167 -12.46 -18.58 12.88
N LYS A 168 -12.82 -18.30 11.61
CA LYS A 168 -11.92 -18.45 10.46
C LYS A 168 -10.73 -17.50 10.56
N LEU A 169 -10.98 -16.26 10.99
CA LEU A 169 -9.94 -15.27 11.21
C LEU A 169 -9.01 -15.68 12.37
N GLN A 170 -9.58 -15.97 13.54
CA GLN A 170 -8.87 -16.40 14.75
C GLN A 170 -7.91 -17.57 14.48
N ARG A 171 -8.36 -18.62 13.76
CA ARG A 171 -7.53 -19.78 13.42
C ARG A 171 -6.27 -19.42 12.65
N ARG A 172 -6.30 -18.33 11.85
CA ARG A 172 -5.15 -17.87 11.06
C ARG A 172 -4.24 -16.93 11.82
N VAL A 173 -4.81 -16.04 12.63
CA VAL A 173 -4.06 -14.88 13.17
C VAL A 173 -3.75 -14.97 14.66
N SER A 174 -4.51 -15.73 15.45
CA SER A 174 -4.36 -15.75 16.91
C SER A 174 -2.96 -16.19 17.36
N ASN A 175 -2.40 -17.23 16.75
CA ASN A 175 -1.06 -17.70 17.11
C ASN A 175 0.03 -16.72 16.66
N ILE A 176 -0.19 -15.99 15.57
CA ILE A 176 0.74 -14.96 15.11
C ILE A 176 0.85 -13.85 16.16
N VAL A 177 -0.28 -13.32 16.64
CA VAL A 177 -0.30 -12.28 17.67
C VAL A 177 0.37 -12.75 18.98
N LYS A 178 0.27 -14.04 19.31
CA LYS A 178 0.93 -14.63 20.48
C LYS A 178 2.45 -14.73 20.33
N THR A 179 2.93 -15.01 19.13
CA THR A 179 4.36 -15.22 18.87
C THR A 179 5.12 -13.93 18.61
N VAL A 180 4.49 -12.95 17.97
CA VAL A 180 5.17 -11.71 17.56
C VAL A 180 5.45 -10.80 18.77
N GLU A 181 6.63 -10.16 18.77
CA GLU A 181 7.10 -9.28 19.84
C GLU A 181 6.78 -7.81 19.52
N PHE A 182 5.72 -7.29 20.13
CA PHE A 182 5.35 -5.88 20.05
C PHE A 182 6.28 -5.05 20.93
N SER A 183 6.71 -3.90 20.42
CA SER A 183 7.55 -2.97 21.16
C SER A 183 6.76 -2.17 22.18
N GLU A 184 7.33 -1.98 23.36
CA GLU A 184 6.80 -1.07 24.38
C GLU A 184 6.79 0.39 23.91
N ARG A 185 7.58 0.73 22.88
CA ARG A 185 7.66 2.07 22.27
C ARG A 185 6.48 2.39 21.34
N SER A 186 5.57 1.45 21.12
CA SER A 186 4.32 1.68 20.37
C SER A 186 3.53 2.85 20.93
N THR A 187 2.97 3.70 20.05
CA THR A 187 2.24 4.91 20.47
C THR A 187 0.83 4.59 20.96
N ASP A 188 0.17 3.57 20.38
CA ASP A 188 -1.14 3.12 20.83
C ASP A 188 -1.04 2.22 22.08
N LYS A 189 -0.95 2.86 23.24
CA LYS A 189 -0.85 2.18 24.54
C LYS A 189 -2.13 1.42 24.92
N ALA A 190 -3.30 1.87 24.49
CA ALA A 190 -4.57 1.21 24.81
C ALA A 190 -4.68 -0.14 24.09
N LEU A 191 -4.35 -0.15 22.80
CA LEU A 191 -4.32 -1.37 22.00
C LEU A 191 -3.18 -2.30 22.43
N LEU A 192 -2.00 -1.76 22.77
CA LEU A 192 -0.90 -2.56 23.29
C LEU A 192 -1.30 -3.31 24.58
N LYS A 193 -2.02 -2.67 25.50
CA LYS A 193 -2.57 -3.34 26.70
C LYS A 193 -3.50 -4.49 26.34
N ALA A 194 -4.39 -4.30 25.36
CA ALA A 194 -5.29 -5.35 24.88
C ALA A 194 -4.53 -6.53 24.24
N VAL A 195 -3.48 -6.25 23.48
CA VAL A 195 -2.58 -7.26 22.90
C VAL A 195 -1.85 -8.04 23.99
N VAL A 196 -1.25 -7.35 24.97
CA VAL A 196 -0.55 -7.98 26.11
C VAL A 196 -1.51 -8.86 26.91
N HIS A 197 -2.72 -8.40 27.16
CA HIS A 197 -3.77 -9.21 27.79
C HIS A 197 -4.08 -10.47 26.97
N PHE A 198 -4.32 -10.32 25.66
CA PHE A 198 -4.58 -11.44 24.75
C PHE A 198 -3.42 -12.46 24.72
N LYS A 199 -2.17 -12.01 24.79
CA LYS A 199 -0.99 -12.87 24.88
C LYS A 199 -0.94 -13.63 26.21
N LYS A 200 -1.11 -12.92 27.33
CA LYS A 200 -1.06 -13.47 28.69
C LYS A 200 -2.13 -14.53 28.93
N THR A 201 -3.32 -14.33 28.38
CA THR A 201 -4.42 -15.28 28.54
C THR A 201 -4.47 -16.35 27.44
N HIS A 202 -3.43 -16.46 26.61
CA HIS A 202 -3.38 -17.38 25.48
C HIS A 202 -4.62 -17.31 24.56
N GLY A 203 -5.19 -16.12 24.43
CA GLY A 203 -6.37 -15.85 23.59
C GLY A 203 -7.72 -16.15 24.25
N ASP A 204 -7.75 -16.53 25.52
CA ASP A 204 -8.99 -16.60 26.32
C ASP A 204 -9.20 -15.29 27.08
N ILE A 205 -10.04 -14.40 26.57
CA ILE A 205 -10.04 -13.00 27.02
C ILE A 205 -10.65 -12.81 28.42
N GLY A 206 -11.38 -13.80 28.93
CA GLY A 206 -12.11 -13.71 30.19
C GLY A 206 -13.27 -12.70 30.13
N GLN A 207 -13.80 -12.34 31.30
CA GLN A 207 -15.00 -11.49 31.43
C GLN A 207 -14.69 -9.97 31.45
N SER A 208 -13.43 -9.58 31.63
CA SER A 208 -13.04 -8.17 31.76
C SER A 208 -11.80 -7.80 30.91
N PRO A 209 -11.90 -7.85 29.57
CA PRO A 209 -10.86 -7.33 28.70
C PRO A 209 -10.63 -5.83 28.85
N PRO A 210 -9.44 -5.34 28.46
CA PRO A 210 -9.25 -3.93 28.12
C PRO A 210 -10.14 -3.50 26.95
N LEU A 211 -11.05 -2.54 27.17
CA LEU A 211 -11.99 -2.05 26.14
C LEU A 211 -11.56 -0.70 25.53
N ALA A 212 -10.59 0.00 26.13
CA ALA A 212 -10.24 1.38 25.79
C ALA A 212 -9.69 1.61 24.37
N PHE A 213 -9.40 0.55 23.60
CA PHE A 213 -8.98 0.66 22.20
C PHE A 213 -10.16 0.66 21.22
N LEU A 214 -11.35 0.29 21.67
CA LEU A 214 -12.57 0.26 20.85
C LEU A 214 -13.18 1.66 20.78
N THR A 215 -13.86 1.94 19.67
CA THR A 215 -14.72 3.14 19.54
C THR A 215 -15.99 3.00 20.37
N GLU A 216 -16.66 4.11 20.68
CA GLU A 216 -17.92 4.11 21.46
C GLU A 216 -18.97 3.15 20.84
N ASN A 217 -19.19 3.26 19.53
CA ASN A 217 -20.09 2.35 18.80
C ASN A 217 -19.69 0.88 18.88
N GLU A 218 -18.38 0.58 18.88
CA GLU A 218 -17.89 -0.80 19.01
C GLU A 218 -18.07 -1.31 20.44
N MET A 219 -17.83 -0.47 21.45
CA MET A 219 -18.01 -0.82 22.85
C MET A 219 -19.46 -1.20 23.16
N GLU A 220 -20.43 -0.39 22.72
CA GLU A 220 -21.86 -0.65 22.90
C GLU A 220 -22.30 -1.98 22.25
N ARG A 221 -21.63 -2.39 21.17
CA ARG A 221 -21.96 -3.62 20.45
C ARG A 221 -21.24 -4.85 20.98
N VAL A 222 -20.10 -4.67 21.67
CA VAL A 222 -19.30 -5.73 22.27
C VAL A 222 -19.76 -6.07 23.68
N CYS A 223 -20.13 -5.05 24.45
CA CYS A 223 -20.68 -5.13 25.80
C CYS A 223 -22.07 -4.48 25.80
N THR A 224 -23.14 -5.27 25.76
CA THR A 224 -24.49 -4.77 25.97
C THR A 224 -24.86 -4.88 27.44
N GLU A 225 -25.68 -3.95 27.96
CA GLU A 225 -26.06 -3.90 29.39
C GLU A 225 -26.73 -5.20 29.89
N GLU A 226 -27.32 -5.99 28.99
CA GLU A 226 -28.11 -7.19 29.30
C GLU A 226 -27.43 -8.53 28.97
N SER A 227 -26.26 -8.55 28.30
CA SER A 227 -25.64 -9.79 27.78
C SER A 227 -24.15 -9.90 28.13
N PRO A 228 -23.62 -11.13 28.32
CA PRO A 228 -22.18 -11.33 28.44
C PRO A 228 -21.43 -10.84 27.19
N LEU A 229 -20.20 -10.39 27.42
CA LEU A 229 -19.23 -9.95 26.41
C LEU A 229 -19.26 -10.82 25.15
N ARG A 230 -19.43 -10.20 23.98
CA ARG A 230 -19.29 -10.88 22.67
C ARG A 230 -17.82 -11.15 22.35
N VAL A 231 -17.28 -12.21 22.94
CA VAL A 231 -15.84 -12.59 22.84
C VAL A 231 -15.37 -12.71 21.39
N SER A 232 -16.19 -13.32 20.53
CA SER A 232 -15.83 -13.53 19.12
C SER A 232 -15.80 -12.22 18.34
N LEU A 233 -16.72 -11.29 18.63
CA LEU A 233 -16.70 -9.95 18.06
C LEU A 233 -15.49 -9.15 18.53
N TYR A 234 -15.24 -9.11 19.84
CA TYR A 234 -14.08 -8.44 20.43
C TYR A 234 -12.77 -8.90 19.77
N LYS A 235 -12.58 -10.22 19.58
CA LYS A 235 -11.36 -10.77 18.96
C LYS A 235 -11.20 -10.29 17.52
N SER A 236 -12.28 -10.30 16.73
CA SER A 236 -12.22 -9.82 15.35
C SER A 236 -11.87 -8.33 15.29
N LEU A 237 -12.48 -7.50 16.15
CA LEU A 237 -12.20 -6.08 16.23
C LEU A 237 -10.76 -5.83 16.70
N LEU A 238 -10.26 -6.59 17.67
CA LEU A 238 -8.86 -6.53 18.10
C LEU A 238 -7.91 -6.75 16.91
N PHE A 239 -8.13 -7.77 16.07
CA PHE A 239 -7.26 -8.02 14.91
C PHE A 239 -7.38 -6.93 13.83
N PHE A 240 -8.56 -6.33 13.69
CA PHE A 240 -8.79 -5.19 12.80
C PHE A 240 -8.02 -3.96 13.27
N HIS A 241 -8.16 -3.59 14.54
CA HIS A 241 -7.42 -2.48 15.14
C HIS A 241 -5.90 -2.71 15.13
N ILE A 242 -5.42 -3.92 15.40
CA ILE A 242 -4.00 -4.27 15.23
C ILE A 242 -3.55 -4.02 13.78
N THR A 243 -4.35 -4.43 12.79
CA THR A 243 -4.01 -4.22 11.37
C THR A 243 -3.91 -2.74 11.02
N ASP A 244 -4.83 -1.92 11.52
CA ASP A 244 -4.83 -0.48 11.26
C ASP A 244 -3.68 0.22 11.99
N ALA A 245 -3.41 -0.16 13.24
CA ALA A 245 -2.31 0.39 14.01
C ALA A 245 -0.94 0.01 13.44
N ILE A 246 -0.76 -1.21 12.90
CA ILE A 246 0.48 -1.57 12.18
C ILE A 246 0.64 -0.70 10.92
N LYS A 247 -0.46 -0.45 10.18
CA LYS A 247 -0.41 0.37 8.96
C LYS A 247 -0.17 1.86 9.23
N SER A 248 -0.67 2.39 10.34
CA SER A 248 -0.48 3.78 10.74
C SER A 248 0.83 4.03 11.50
N GLY A 249 1.57 2.98 11.85
CA GLY A 249 2.75 3.07 12.73
C GLY A 249 2.41 3.22 14.21
N GLY A 250 1.15 3.00 14.60
CA GLY A 250 0.68 3.00 15.99
C GLY A 250 1.22 1.83 16.82
N LEU A 251 1.38 0.66 16.20
CA LEU A 251 2.03 -0.52 16.77
C LEU A 251 3.31 -0.82 15.98
N ILE A 252 4.42 -0.97 16.69
CA ILE A 252 5.76 -1.22 16.13
C ILE A 252 6.40 -2.42 16.81
N PHE A 253 7.47 -2.96 16.21
CA PHE A 253 8.10 -4.22 16.63
C PHE A 253 9.62 -4.09 16.69
N ASP A 254 10.23 -4.54 17.78
CA ASP A 254 11.69 -4.41 17.97
C ASP A 254 12.48 -5.45 17.15
N SER A 255 11.93 -6.66 17.00
CA SER A 255 12.60 -7.81 16.36
C SER A 255 12.26 -7.94 14.87
N THR A 256 12.23 -6.85 14.11
CA THR A 256 11.80 -6.81 12.69
C THR A 256 12.71 -5.95 11.84
N TYR A 257 12.76 -6.15 10.52
CA TYR A 257 13.43 -5.20 9.61
C TYR A 257 12.46 -4.22 8.97
N ARG A 258 11.19 -4.61 8.79
CA ARG A 258 10.21 -3.85 7.99
C ARG A 258 9.18 -3.08 8.82
N TYR A 259 8.95 -3.48 10.07
CA TYR A 259 7.89 -2.95 10.92
C TYR A 259 8.45 -2.24 12.17
N LYS A 260 9.63 -1.64 12.03
CA LYS A 260 10.27 -0.82 13.07
C LYS A 260 9.56 0.51 13.25
N GLY A 261 9.84 1.18 14.37
CA GLY A 261 9.39 2.55 14.56
C GLY A 261 10.09 3.49 13.60
N ILE A 262 9.41 4.57 13.18
CA ILE A 262 10.03 5.59 12.32
C ILE A 262 11.32 6.13 12.93
N PHE A 263 11.35 6.29 14.26
CA PHE A 263 12.49 6.76 15.03
C PHE A 263 13.72 5.84 14.92
N ASP A 264 13.54 4.54 14.65
CA ASP A 264 14.66 3.60 14.47
C ASP A 264 15.39 3.80 13.12
N TYR A 265 14.79 4.54 12.17
CA TYR A 265 15.40 4.93 10.90
C TYR A 265 15.97 6.35 10.92
N LEU A 266 15.74 7.11 11.99
CA LEU A 266 16.24 8.46 12.16
C LEU A 266 17.59 8.45 12.88
N ILE A 267 18.29 9.58 12.81
CA ILE A 267 19.45 9.85 13.65
C ILE A 267 18.94 9.90 15.10
N ASP A 268 19.63 9.22 16.01
CA ASP A 268 19.22 9.19 17.40
C ASP A 268 19.25 10.59 18.03
N ASP A 269 18.35 10.83 18.98
CA ASP A 269 18.15 12.16 19.55
C ASP A 269 19.41 12.73 20.20
N ILE A 270 20.28 11.87 20.75
CA ILE A 270 21.53 12.26 21.39
C ILE A 270 22.53 12.74 20.33
N THR A 271 22.79 11.92 19.31
CA THR A 271 23.67 12.28 18.19
C THR A 271 23.16 13.51 17.45
N TRP A 272 21.84 13.61 17.24
CA TRP A 272 21.24 14.77 16.59
C TRP A 272 21.43 16.03 17.43
N ALA A 273 21.18 15.98 18.74
CA ALA A 273 21.36 17.13 19.63
C ALA A 273 22.83 17.60 19.69
N GLU A 274 23.79 16.66 19.67
CA GLU A 274 25.21 16.98 19.77
C GLU A 274 25.85 17.41 18.44
N GLN A 275 25.41 16.85 17.31
CA GLN A 275 26.11 16.97 16.02
C GLN A 275 25.26 17.60 14.90
N ARG A 276 24.10 18.19 15.22
CA ARG A 276 23.17 18.79 14.25
C ARG A 276 23.87 19.60 13.15
N ASP A 277 24.65 20.61 13.52
CA ASP A 277 25.22 21.54 12.54
C ASP A 277 26.24 20.87 11.62
N LYS A 278 27.04 19.95 12.17
CA LYS A 278 27.98 19.12 11.41
C LYS A 278 27.26 18.19 10.44
N LEU A 279 26.17 17.56 10.87
CA LEU A 279 25.36 16.67 10.04
C LEU A 279 24.71 17.45 8.89
N LEU A 280 24.17 18.64 9.17
CA LEU A 280 23.59 19.52 8.15
C LEU A 280 24.63 20.01 7.13
N ALA A 281 25.82 20.42 7.59
CA ALA A 281 26.93 20.81 6.72
C ALA A 281 27.37 19.66 5.81
N THR A 282 27.54 18.46 6.39
CA THR A 282 27.96 17.26 5.64
C THR A 282 26.93 16.86 4.58
N ALA A 283 25.63 17.05 4.87
CA ALA A 283 24.55 16.78 3.92
C ALA A 283 24.34 17.91 2.89
N GLY A 284 25.03 19.06 3.01
CA GLY A 284 24.77 20.24 2.16
C GLY A 284 23.40 20.89 2.42
N LEU A 285 22.83 20.70 3.61
CA LEU A 285 21.47 21.12 3.99
C LEU A 285 21.45 22.30 4.97
N GLU A 286 22.51 23.10 5.03
CA GLU A 286 22.64 24.24 5.95
C GLU A 286 21.50 25.26 5.80
N ASN A 287 21.02 25.45 4.56
CA ASN A 287 19.86 26.29 4.24
C ASN A 287 18.54 25.81 4.85
N PHE A 288 18.50 24.57 5.37
CA PHE A 288 17.35 23.96 6.01
C PHE A 288 17.45 23.90 7.54
N SER A 289 18.49 24.51 8.12
CA SER A 289 18.73 24.53 9.56
C SER A 289 17.53 25.08 10.34
N ASP A 290 17.00 26.24 9.94
CA ASP A 290 15.80 26.84 10.55
C ASP A 290 14.51 26.36 9.88
N VAL A 291 13.89 25.37 10.51
CA VAL A 291 12.62 24.77 10.08
C VAL A 291 11.51 25.82 9.93
N ILE A 292 11.43 26.82 10.80
CA ILE A 292 10.35 27.82 10.77
C ILE A 292 10.50 28.69 9.53
N THR A 293 11.71 29.17 9.24
CA THR A 293 11.99 29.97 8.04
C THR A 293 11.73 29.18 6.75
N VAL A 294 12.17 27.92 6.69
CA VAL A 294 11.91 27.03 5.55
C VAL A 294 10.42 26.82 5.33
N LEU A 295 9.68 26.45 6.37
CA LEU A 295 8.24 26.19 6.28
C LEU A 295 7.48 27.45 5.86
N ASN A 296 7.85 28.62 6.38
CA ASN A 296 7.23 29.89 5.98
C ASN A 296 7.48 30.21 4.50
N LYS A 297 8.71 29.99 4.01
CA LYS A 297 9.06 30.17 2.59
C LYS A 297 8.26 29.20 1.70
N LEU A 298 8.24 27.92 2.04
CA LEU A 298 7.51 26.89 1.28
C LEU A 298 6.00 27.15 1.29
N LYS A 299 5.43 27.54 2.44
CA LYS A 299 4.00 27.90 2.57
C LYS A 299 3.65 29.09 1.69
N LYS A 300 4.50 30.12 1.65
CA LYS A 300 4.33 31.29 0.77
C LYS A 300 4.40 30.91 -0.71
N GLN A 301 5.37 30.08 -1.09
CA GLN A 301 5.50 29.59 -2.48
C GLN A 301 4.29 28.75 -2.90
N LEU A 302 3.87 27.81 -2.06
CA LEU A 302 2.71 26.95 -2.32
C LEU A 302 1.42 27.78 -2.44
N ASN A 303 1.19 28.70 -1.50
CA ASN A 303 0.02 29.58 -1.54
C ASN A 303 0.02 30.48 -2.79
N GLY A 304 1.18 31.05 -3.16
CA GLY A 304 1.31 31.84 -4.38
C GLY A 304 1.02 31.03 -5.65
N LYS A 305 1.46 29.77 -5.70
CA LYS A 305 1.14 28.86 -6.81
C LYS A 305 -0.34 28.50 -6.87
N TYR A 306 -0.99 28.25 -5.72
CA TYR A 306 -2.44 28.05 -5.71
C TYR A 306 -3.19 29.29 -6.21
N GLN A 307 -2.79 30.48 -5.80
CA GLN A 307 -3.39 31.74 -6.27
C GLN A 307 -3.21 31.92 -7.78
N ASP A 308 -2.00 31.74 -8.30
CA ASP A 308 -1.68 31.85 -9.73
C ASP A 308 -2.48 30.83 -10.57
N ILE A 309 -2.52 29.56 -10.15
CA ILE A 309 -3.28 28.51 -10.85
C ILE A 309 -4.78 28.81 -10.81
N ASN A 310 -5.34 29.18 -9.66
CA ASN A 310 -6.76 29.49 -9.53
C ASN A 310 -7.14 30.72 -10.35
N GLN A 311 -6.30 31.76 -10.37
CA GLN A 311 -6.53 32.96 -11.16
C GLN A 311 -6.54 32.64 -12.67
N ARG A 312 -5.55 31.89 -13.17
CA ARG A 312 -5.50 31.44 -14.57
C ARG A 312 -6.67 30.53 -14.95
N ALA A 313 -7.16 29.73 -14.00
CA ALA A 313 -8.34 28.89 -14.20
C ALA A 313 -9.61 29.74 -14.34
N LEU A 314 -9.80 30.74 -13.47
CA LEU A 314 -10.94 31.67 -13.53
C LEU A 314 -10.92 32.54 -14.80
N GLN A 315 -9.73 32.93 -15.26
CA GLN A 315 -9.53 33.71 -16.50
C GLN A 315 -9.66 32.86 -17.78
N GLY A 316 -9.79 31.54 -17.66
CA GLY A 316 -9.87 30.62 -18.82
C GLY A 316 -8.54 30.41 -19.56
N GLU A 317 -7.42 30.84 -18.98
CA GLU A 317 -6.08 30.71 -19.57
C GLU A 317 -5.51 29.28 -19.43
N ASN A 318 -5.98 28.54 -18.42
CA ASN A 318 -5.57 27.15 -18.21
C ASN A 318 -6.40 26.17 -19.06
N ARG A 319 -5.98 25.96 -20.31
CA ARG A 319 -6.64 25.05 -21.28
C ARG A 319 -6.67 23.57 -20.85
N PHE A 320 -5.86 23.19 -19.88
CA PHE A 320 -5.72 21.82 -19.39
C PHE A 320 -6.53 21.55 -18.12
N LEU A 321 -7.19 22.56 -17.56
CA LEU A 321 -8.07 22.42 -16.39
C LEU A 321 -9.49 22.81 -16.78
N SER A 322 -10.42 21.87 -16.63
CA SER A 322 -11.85 22.08 -16.88
C SER A 322 -12.67 21.61 -15.70
N PHE A 323 -13.86 22.16 -15.50
CA PHE A 323 -14.79 21.72 -14.46
C PHE A 323 -16.02 21.08 -15.10
N ASP A 324 -16.42 19.92 -14.60
CA ASP A 324 -17.66 19.27 -15.02
C ASP A 324 -18.86 20.07 -14.53
N LYS A 325 -19.67 20.59 -15.45
CA LYS A 325 -20.84 21.44 -15.17
C LYS A 325 -21.91 20.75 -14.32
N THR A 326 -21.90 19.42 -14.23
CA THR A 326 -22.92 18.65 -13.49
C THR A 326 -22.46 18.21 -12.10
N THR A 327 -21.16 17.99 -11.90
CA THR A 327 -20.61 17.45 -10.65
C THR A 327 -19.66 18.39 -9.92
N ASP A 328 -19.34 19.55 -10.53
CA ASP A 328 -18.35 20.54 -10.08
C ASP A 328 -16.96 19.94 -9.81
N LYS A 329 -16.65 18.81 -10.45
CA LYS A 329 -15.36 18.14 -10.30
C LYS A 329 -14.35 18.70 -11.29
N ALA A 330 -13.16 18.98 -10.79
CA ALA A 330 -12.01 19.35 -11.60
C ALA A 330 -11.57 18.16 -12.48
N LYS A 331 -11.40 18.43 -13.77
CA LYS A 331 -10.91 17.52 -14.80
C LYS A 331 -9.66 18.12 -15.43
N VAL A 332 -8.52 17.50 -15.14
CA VAL A 332 -7.23 17.81 -15.76
C VAL A 332 -7.11 17.01 -17.05
N ILE A 333 -6.79 17.69 -18.15
CA ILE A 333 -6.55 17.09 -19.46
C ILE A 333 -5.05 17.14 -19.73
N THR A 334 -4.40 15.98 -19.73
CA THR A 334 -3.01 15.88 -20.19
C THR A 334 -3.01 15.85 -21.72
N PRO A 335 -2.28 16.74 -22.41
CA PRO A 335 -2.17 16.69 -23.86
C PRO A 335 -1.61 15.34 -24.30
N LYS A 336 -2.12 14.82 -25.43
CA LYS A 336 -1.53 13.63 -26.06
C LYS A 336 -0.15 14.03 -26.59
N ILE A 337 0.86 13.25 -26.24
CA ILE A 337 2.17 13.32 -26.89
C ILE A 337 1.99 12.56 -28.21
N ASP A 338 2.40 13.18 -29.33
CA ASP A 338 2.52 12.46 -30.60
C ASP A 338 3.69 11.47 -30.45
N ASN A 339 3.35 10.25 -30.06
CA ASN A 339 4.28 9.13 -30.07
C ASN A 339 4.45 8.68 -31.52
N ASP A 340 5.38 9.32 -32.24
CA ASP A 340 5.93 8.67 -33.42
C ASP A 340 6.97 7.66 -32.93
N ASP A 341 6.50 6.45 -32.62
CA ASP A 341 7.32 5.34 -32.11
C ASP A 341 8.49 4.99 -33.06
N PHE A 342 8.51 5.56 -34.27
CA PHE A 342 9.47 5.41 -35.35
C PHE A 342 10.14 6.72 -35.78
N ALA A 343 10.54 7.57 -34.83
CA ALA A 343 11.47 8.65 -35.16
C ALA A 343 12.76 8.11 -35.84
N PHE A 344 13.47 8.97 -36.58
CA PHE A 344 14.69 8.70 -37.38
C PHE A 344 15.71 7.74 -36.76
N ILE A 345 15.87 7.72 -35.44
CA ILE A 345 16.87 6.89 -34.75
C ILE A 345 16.42 5.44 -34.56
N GLY A 346 15.12 5.19 -34.34
CA GLY A 346 14.56 3.84 -34.35
C GLY A 346 14.80 3.17 -35.70
N ASP A 347 14.46 3.89 -36.78
CA ASP A 347 14.71 3.45 -38.16
C ASP A 347 16.21 3.26 -38.46
N THR A 348 17.06 4.17 -38.00
CA THR A 348 18.53 4.07 -38.18
C THR A 348 19.11 2.86 -37.45
N LEU A 349 18.65 2.58 -36.23
CA LEU A 349 19.07 1.39 -35.48
C LEU A 349 18.51 0.10 -36.08
N MET A 350 17.28 0.14 -36.63
CA MET A 350 16.68 -0.99 -37.35
C MET A 350 17.43 -1.35 -38.65
N GLN A 351 18.13 -0.40 -39.29
CA GLN A 351 19.00 -0.70 -40.43
C GLN A 351 20.14 -1.67 -40.08
N ALA A 352 20.53 -1.77 -38.81
CA ALA A 352 21.53 -2.73 -38.34
C ALA A 352 20.99 -4.18 -38.27
N GLY A 353 19.68 -4.39 -38.47
CA GLY A 353 19.05 -5.70 -38.45
C GLY A 353 18.90 -6.32 -37.06
N TYR A 354 18.78 -7.64 -37.00
CA TYR A 354 18.64 -8.37 -35.73
C TYR A 354 20.00 -8.61 -35.09
N VAL A 355 20.27 -7.94 -33.97
CA VAL A 355 21.49 -8.14 -33.19
C VAL A 355 21.21 -9.06 -32.00
N PRO A 356 21.98 -10.16 -31.82
CA PRO A 356 21.85 -11.02 -30.64
C PRO A 356 22.16 -10.27 -29.34
N ILE A 357 21.36 -10.48 -28.29
CA ILE A 357 21.56 -9.86 -26.96
C ILE A 357 22.95 -10.13 -26.39
N GLN A 358 23.49 -11.33 -26.63
CA GLN A 358 24.85 -11.71 -26.21
C GLN A 358 25.93 -10.78 -26.81
N THR A 359 25.76 -10.38 -28.07
CA THR A 359 26.68 -9.45 -28.75
C THR A 359 26.58 -8.08 -28.13
N ILE A 360 25.36 -7.60 -27.87
CA ILE A 360 25.11 -6.32 -27.18
C ILE A 360 25.79 -6.31 -25.80
N LEU A 361 25.63 -7.37 -25.00
CA LEU A 361 26.26 -7.47 -23.69
C LEU A 361 27.80 -7.52 -23.78
N SER A 362 28.35 -8.20 -24.77
CA SER A 362 29.80 -8.25 -25.02
C SER A 362 30.37 -6.89 -25.44
N ASP A 363 29.68 -6.19 -26.33
CA ASP A 363 30.09 -4.87 -26.81
C ASP A 363 30.02 -3.84 -25.68
N ILE A 364 28.93 -3.85 -24.91
CA ILE A 364 28.79 -3.01 -23.72
C ILE A 364 29.91 -3.33 -22.72
N ASN A 365 30.20 -4.61 -22.47
CA ASN A 365 31.28 -4.97 -21.54
C ASN A 365 32.65 -4.49 -22.02
N THR A 366 32.93 -4.59 -23.32
CA THR A 366 34.21 -4.12 -23.91
C THR A 366 34.43 -2.62 -23.67
N VAL A 367 33.34 -1.87 -23.61
CA VAL A 367 33.35 -0.42 -23.52
C VAL A 367 33.29 0.08 -22.07
N CYS A 368 32.44 -0.51 -21.22
CA CYS A 368 32.23 -0.04 -19.85
C CYS A 368 32.79 -0.97 -18.76
N ASN A 369 33.30 -2.16 -19.10
CA ASN A 369 33.82 -3.15 -18.14
C ASN A 369 32.88 -3.37 -16.94
N PHE A 370 31.57 -3.51 -17.19
CA PHE A 370 30.59 -3.73 -16.12
C PHE A 370 30.76 -5.11 -15.47
N SER A 371 31.35 -6.10 -16.17
CA SER A 371 31.61 -7.43 -15.61
C SER A 371 32.52 -7.37 -14.37
N ASP A 372 33.43 -6.40 -14.28
CA ASP A 372 34.30 -6.20 -13.12
C ASP A 372 33.54 -5.77 -11.85
N CYS A 373 32.32 -5.24 -11.98
CA CYS A 373 31.46 -4.91 -10.83
C CYS A 373 30.95 -6.17 -10.10
N PHE A 374 30.97 -7.33 -10.75
CA PHE A 374 30.58 -8.60 -10.14
C PHE A 374 31.74 -9.12 -9.29
N THR A 375 31.86 -8.57 -8.07
CA THR A 375 32.83 -9.05 -7.08
C THR A 375 32.25 -10.17 -6.22
N HIS A 376 33.09 -11.10 -5.81
CA HIS A 376 32.65 -12.18 -4.93
C HIS A 376 32.15 -11.63 -3.58
N PHE A 377 31.07 -12.19 -3.03
CA PHE A 377 30.47 -11.72 -1.77
C PHE A 377 31.46 -11.68 -0.59
N MET A 378 32.46 -12.58 -0.58
CA MET A 378 33.61 -12.50 0.33
C MET A 378 34.79 -11.80 -0.36
N ASN A 379 35.20 -10.65 0.15
CA ASN A 379 36.30 -9.84 -0.40
C ASN A 379 37.71 -10.39 -0.11
N LYS A 380 37.87 -11.39 0.77
CA LYS A 380 39.17 -11.96 1.16
C LYS A 380 39.29 -13.43 0.75
N HIS A 381 40.44 -13.82 0.20
CA HIS A 381 40.84 -15.20 -0.11
C HIS A 381 39.88 -15.99 -1.03
N ASN A 382 39.30 -15.35 -2.05
CA ASN A 382 38.53 -16.08 -3.07
C ASN A 382 39.44 -16.52 -4.25
N LYS A 383 39.26 -17.77 -4.70
CA LYS A 383 39.95 -18.34 -5.87
C LYS A 383 39.05 -18.39 -7.11
N MET A 384 37.74 -18.24 -6.96
CA MET A 384 36.79 -18.30 -8.08
C MET A 384 36.82 -16.97 -8.83
N LYS A 385 37.11 -17.01 -10.13
CA LYS A 385 36.99 -15.87 -11.03
C LYS A 385 36.13 -16.30 -12.23
N PRO A 386 34.85 -15.92 -12.27
CA PRO A 386 33.97 -16.26 -13.38
C PRO A 386 34.45 -15.54 -14.65
N SER A 387 34.29 -16.18 -15.81
CA SER A 387 34.55 -15.53 -17.09
C SER A 387 33.44 -14.53 -17.44
N PRO A 388 33.71 -13.52 -18.28
CA PRO A 388 32.66 -12.57 -18.72
C PRO A 388 31.46 -13.28 -19.37
N GLU A 389 31.70 -14.34 -20.15
CA GLU A 389 30.65 -15.12 -20.80
C GLU A 389 29.74 -15.81 -19.77
N MET A 390 30.31 -16.30 -18.68
CA MET A 390 29.55 -16.90 -17.58
C MET A 390 28.67 -15.87 -16.87
N LEU A 391 29.18 -14.66 -16.67
CA LEU A 391 28.42 -13.55 -16.10
C LEU A 391 27.28 -13.11 -17.04
N MET A 392 27.54 -13.01 -18.35
CA MET A 392 26.52 -12.67 -19.35
C MET A 392 25.42 -13.74 -19.41
N ALA A 393 25.79 -15.02 -19.40
CA ALA A 393 24.83 -16.11 -19.33
C ALA A 393 24.00 -16.07 -18.05
N ALA A 394 24.61 -15.76 -16.90
CA ALA A 394 23.88 -15.60 -15.65
C ALA A 394 22.91 -14.38 -15.69
N ILE A 395 23.33 -13.25 -16.27
CA ILE A 395 22.47 -12.08 -16.48
C ILE A 395 21.29 -12.44 -17.37
N MET A 396 21.51 -13.11 -18.49
CA MET A 396 20.44 -13.54 -19.39
C MET A 396 19.51 -14.56 -18.72
N GLY A 397 20.07 -15.50 -17.95
CA GLY A 397 19.30 -16.54 -17.26
C GLY A 397 18.32 -15.96 -16.26
N ILE A 398 18.77 -15.00 -15.44
CA ILE A 398 17.95 -14.34 -14.43
C ILE A 398 17.11 -13.21 -15.04
N GLY A 399 17.73 -12.33 -15.81
CA GLY A 399 17.12 -11.10 -16.35
C GLY A 399 16.02 -11.37 -17.37
N CYS A 400 16.17 -12.39 -18.22
CA CYS A 400 15.14 -12.79 -19.17
C CYS A 400 14.17 -13.84 -18.60
N ASN A 401 14.25 -14.15 -17.30
CA ASN A 401 13.42 -15.16 -16.63
C ASN A 401 13.44 -16.55 -17.33
N ILE A 402 14.60 -16.92 -17.90
CA ILE A 402 14.82 -18.22 -18.57
C ILE A 402 15.13 -19.31 -17.52
N GLY A 403 15.83 -18.93 -16.45
CA GLY A 403 16.33 -19.81 -15.40
C GLY A 403 17.78 -20.24 -15.62
N VAL A 404 18.54 -20.36 -14.52
CA VAL A 404 19.97 -20.68 -14.54
C VAL A 404 20.25 -22.08 -15.11
N THR A 405 19.52 -23.10 -14.66
CA THR A 405 19.59 -24.47 -15.20
C THR A 405 19.31 -24.53 -16.69
N ARG A 406 18.25 -23.84 -17.13
CA ARG A 406 17.84 -23.86 -18.54
C ARG A 406 18.87 -23.17 -19.42
N ILE A 407 19.43 -22.04 -18.99
CA ILE A 407 20.44 -21.35 -19.78
C ILE A 407 21.77 -22.12 -19.84
N ALA A 408 22.16 -22.80 -18.76
CA ALA A 408 23.33 -23.68 -18.77
C ALA A 408 23.16 -24.81 -19.81
N ASN A 409 22.00 -25.46 -19.85
CA ASN A 409 21.73 -26.59 -20.74
C ASN A 409 21.67 -26.23 -22.23
N ILE A 410 21.31 -24.99 -22.59
CA ILE A 410 21.28 -24.53 -23.98
C ILE A 410 22.60 -23.88 -24.43
N SER A 411 23.52 -23.62 -23.50
CA SER A 411 24.78 -22.94 -23.78
C SER A 411 25.92 -23.94 -23.93
N ILE A 412 26.73 -23.78 -24.96
CA ILE A 412 27.88 -24.65 -25.22
C ILE A 412 29.02 -24.26 -24.26
N GLY A 413 29.54 -25.23 -23.50
CA GLY A 413 30.72 -25.03 -22.64
C GLY A 413 30.44 -24.44 -21.26
N LEU A 414 29.18 -24.25 -20.87
CA LEU A 414 28.81 -23.83 -19.52
C LEU A 414 28.38 -25.02 -18.67
N ASN A 415 29.01 -25.16 -17.50
CA ASN A 415 28.62 -26.15 -16.50
C ASN A 415 27.57 -25.53 -15.56
N GLU A 416 26.47 -26.27 -15.32
CA GLU A 416 25.35 -25.82 -14.48
C GLU A 416 25.77 -25.48 -13.05
N ASP A 417 26.49 -26.37 -12.36
CA ASP A 417 26.96 -26.16 -10.98
C ASP A 417 27.86 -24.92 -10.87
N THR A 418 28.68 -24.66 -11.89
CA THR A 418 29.58 -23.50 -11.92
C THR A 418 28.81 -22.20 -12.14
N LEU A 419 27.78 -22.24 -12.99
CA LEU A 419 26.90 -21.09 -13.23
C LEU A 419 26.04 -20.78 -12.00
N GLU A 420 25.48 -21.80 -11.34
CA GLU A 420 24.72 -21.64 -10.11
C GLU A 420 25.58 -21.08 -8.98
N ASN A 421 26.81 -21.60 -8.80
CA ASN A 421 27.75 -21.04 -7.84
C ASN A 421 28.13 -19.58 -8.18
N THR A 422 28.28 -19.25 -9.47
CA THR A 422 28.55 -17.87 -9.89
C THR A 422 27.41 -16.95 -9.53
N VAL A 423 26.17 -17.34 -9.84
CA VAL A 423 24.97 -16.59 -9.43
C VAL A 423 24.93 -16.43 -7.92
N ASN A 424 25.14 -17.52 -7.18
CA ASN A 424 25.07 -17.51 -5.72
C ASN A 424 26.09 -16.55 -5.10
N TRP A 425 27.33 -16.52 -5.58
CA TRP A 425 28.40 -15.74 -4.94
C TRP A 425 28.63 -14.34 -5.52
N PHE A 426 28.25 -14.08 -6.76
CA PHE A 426 28.58 -12.83 -7.47
C PHE A 426 27.37 -11.94 -7.77
N PHE A 427 26.13 -12.47 -7.77
CA PHE A 427 24.93 -11.67 -8.08
C PHE A 427 24.29 -11.13 -6.79
N SER A 428 25.03 -10.28 -6.09
CA SER A 428 24.49 -9.47 -5.00
C SER A 428 23.77 -8.22 -5.53
N LEU A 429 22.79 -7.70 -4.80
CA LEU A 429 22.10 -6.45 -5.20
C LEU A 429 23.09 -5.28 -5.37
N PRO A 430 24.07 -5.05 -4.47
CA PRO A 430 25.08 -4.00 -4.67
C PRO A 430 25.91 -4.17 -5.94
N ASN A 431 26.25 -5.41 -6.33
CA ASN A 431 27.02 -5.65 -7.56
C ASN A 431 26.19 -5.33 -8.81
N ILE A 432 24.91 -5.73 -8.82
CA ILE A 432 23.98 -5.44 -9.91
C ILE A 432 23.77 -3.93 -10.05
N GLN A 433 23.59 -3.22 -8.92
CA GLN A 433 23.48 -1.76 -8.90
C GLN A 433 24.76 -1.11 -9.43
N SER A 434 25.94 -1.53 -8.93
CA SER A 434 27.23 -0.99 -9.40
C SER A 434 27.46 -1.24 -10.89
N ALA A 435 27.04 -2.39 -11.43
CA ALA A 435 27.09 -2.67 -12.86
C ALA A 435 26.14 -1.75 -13.66
N SER A 436 24.92 -1.54 -13.16
CA SER A 436 23.93 -0.63 -13.76
C SER A 436 24.44 0.82 -13.75
N ASP A 437 24.94 1.29 -12.61
CA ASP A 437 25.46 2.65 -12.44
C ASP A 437 26.63 2.92 -13.40
N ARG A 438 27.50 1.93 -13.60
CA ARG A 438 28.61 2.05 -14.57
C ARG A 438 28.13 2.16 -16.01
N ILE A 439 27.06 1.45 -16.37
CA ILE A 439 26.46 1.56 -17.70
C ILE A 439 25.81 2.94 -17.86
N ILE A 440 25.08 3.42 -16.85
CA ILE A 440 24.43 4.74 -16.86
C ILE A 440 25.48 5.86 -16.97
N GLU A 441 26.56 5.78 -16.19
CA GLU A 441 27.66 6.75 -16.25
C GLU A 441 28.30 6.78 -17.66
N TYR A 442 28.35 5.65 -18.35
CA TYR A 442 28.81 5.60 -19.73
C TYR A 442 27.79 6.22 -20.71
N ILE A 443 26.49 5.92 -20.56
CA ILE A 443 25.41 6.54 -21.34
C ILE A 443 25.44 8.06 -21.20
N ASP A 444 25.70 8.57 -19.99
CA ASP A 444 25.80 10.00 -19.71
C ASP A 444 26.95 10.69 -20.46
N LYS A 445 27.98 9.95 -20.88
CA LYS A 445 29.11 10.47 -21.67
C LYS A 445 28.83 10.45 -23.18
N LEU A 446 27.78 9.76 -23.64
CA LEU A 446 27.45 9.66 -25.07
C LEU A 446 26.74 10.92 -25.56
N SER A 447 27.29 11.55 -26.61
CA SER A 447 26.69 12.74 -27.23
C SER A 447 25.28 12.48 -27.75
N LEU A 448 25.03 11.32 -28.34
CA LEU A 448 23.72 10.94 -28.88
C LEU A 448 22.67 10.83 -27.77
N ALA A 449 23.01 10.25 -26.62
CA ALA A 449 22.09 10.11 -25.50
C ALA A 449 21.72 11.48 -24.90
N ASN A 450 22.69 12.39 -24.80
CA ASN A 450 22.45 13.75 -24.29
C ASN A 450 21.67 14.64 -25.26
N ALA A 451 21.60 14.32 -26.55
CA ALA A 451 20.80 15.07 -27.52
C ALA A 451 19.28 15.00 -27.25
N TYR A 452 18.84 14.01 -26.47
CA TYR A 452 17.43 13.82 -26.09
C TYR A 452 17.00 14.62 -24.86
N LYS A 453 17.92 15.29 -24.17
CA LYS A 453 17.55 16.13 -23.04
C LYS A 453 16.75 17.34 -23.52
N PHE A 454 15.60 17.57 -22.89
CA PHE A 454 14.81 18.77 -23.19
C PHE A 454 15.48 20.04 -22.65
N ASP A 455 16.03 19.95 -21.44
CA ASP A 455 16.81 20.99 -20.79
C ASP A 455 18.20 20.43 -20.42
N PRO A 456 19.31 21.01 -20.89
CA PRO A 456 20.66 20.57 -20.51
C PRO A 456 20.92 20.62 -18.99
N GLU A 457 20.30 21.57 -18.28
CA GLU A 457 20.53 21.85 -16.85
C GLU A 457 19.59 21.06 -15.91
N ALA A 458 18.54 20.43 -16.46
CA ALA A 458 17.57 19.69 -15.68
C ALA A 458 17.32 18.30 -16.26
N THR A 459 17.34 17.27 -15.40
CA THR A 459 16.97 15.91 -15.81
C THR A 459 15.53 15.64 -15.41
N HIS A 460 14.64 15.52 -16.38
CA HIS A 460 13.29 15.03 -16.11
C HIS A 460 13.30 13.52 -15.91
N THR A 461 12.55 13.06 -14.91
CA THR A 461 12.42 11.64 -14.60
C THR A 461 10.96 11.24 -14.57
N ALA A 462 10.67 10.03 -15.00
CA ALA A 462 9.36 9.42 -14.97
C ALA A 462 9.43 8.11 -14.18
N SER A 463 8.39 7.83 -13.40
CA SER A 463 8.27 6.58 -12.66
C SER A 463 6.97 5.89 -12.99
N ASP A 464 7.00 4.60 -13.30
CA ASP A 464 5.79 3.80 -13.49
C ASP A 464 5.88 2.45 -12.77
N GLY A 465 4.72 1.94 -12.35
CA GLY A 465 4.58 0.67 -11.66
C GLY A 465 4.26 -0.48 -12.62
N GLN A 466 5.28 -1.04 -13.27
CA GLN A 466 5.19 -2.18 -14.16
C GLN A 466 4.61 -3.42 -13.46
N LYS A 467 3.73 -4.15 -14.16
CA LYS A 467 2.97 -5.27 -13.61
C LYS A 467 3.55 -6.60 -14.10
N TYR A 468 3.99 -7.43 -13.16
CA TYR A 468 4.56 -8.74 -13.46
C TYR A 468 3.70 -9.85 -12.88
N TYR A 469 3.37 -10.86 -13.69
CA TYR A 469 2.73 -12.08 -13.21
C TYR A 469 3.70 -12.89 -12.36
N VAL A 470 3.19 -13.49 -11.29
CA VAL A 470 3.98 -14.37 -10.43
C VAL A 470 3.34 -15.75 -10.46
N ALA A 471 4.00 -16.68 -11.16
CA ALA A 471 3.49 -18.03 -11.37
C ALA A 471 3.60 -18.93 -10.12
N VAL A 472 4.58 -18.65 -9.24
CA VAL A 472 4.85 -19.43 -8.04
C VAL A 472 4.10 -18.86 -6.82
N ASP A 473 3.86 -19.72 -5.82
CA ASP A 473 3.30 -19.24 -4.57
C ASP A 473 4.28 -18.32 -3.83
N SER A 474 3.89 -17.06 -3.71
CA SER A 474 4.71 -16.03 -3.10
C SER A 474 3.90 -15.17 -2.13
N LEU A 475 4.49 -14.95 -0.95
CA LEU A 475 4.01 -13.97 0.01
C LEU A 475 4.24 -12.53 -0.46
N ASN A 476 5.00 -12.32 -1.54
CA ASN A 476 5.23 -10.99 -2.13
C ASN A 476 4.38 -10.73 -3.39
N ALA A 477 3.44 -11.63 -3.69
CA ALA A 477 2.47 -11.48 -4.76
C ALA A 477 1.06 -11.22 -4.20
N ALA A 478 0.25 -10.47 -4.95
CA ALA A 478 -1.12 -10.12 -4.60
C ALA A 478 -2.06 -10.33 -5.79
N TYR A 479 -3.33 -10.62 -5.48
CA TYR A 479 -4.39 -10.67 -6.48
C TYR A 479 -4.87 -9.25 -6.80
N SER A 480 -5.02 -8.95 -8.09
CA SER A 480 -5.77 -7.78 -8.54
C SER A 480 -6.56 -8.14 -9.77
N PHE A 481 -7.89 -8.05 -9.65
CA PHE A 481 -8.78 -8.31 -10.77
C PHE A 481 -8.49 -7.38 -11.96
N LYS A 482 -8.12 -6.12 -11.70
CA LYS A 482 -7.84 -5.12 -12.74
C LYS A 482 -6.59 -5.45 -13.56
N TYR A 483 -5.54 -5.95 -12.93
CA TYR A 483 -4.22 -6.10 -13.57
C TYR A 483 -3.82 -7.55 -13.86
N PHE A 484 -4.23 -8.49 -13.01
CA PHE A 484 -3.81 -9.89 -13.08
C PHE A 484 -5.00 -10.85 -13.21
N GLY A 485 -6.24 -10.35 -13.26
CA GLY A 485 -7.44 -11.17 -13.37
C GLY A 485 -7.59 -12.12 -12.18
N LYS A 486 -7.46 -13.43 -12.43
CA LYS A 486 -7.51 -14.49 -11.41
C LYS A 486 -6.14 -14.86 -10.85
N ASP A 487 -5.07 -14.37 -11.46
CA ASP A 487 -3.70 -14.71 -11.08
C ASP A 487 -3.12 -13.72 -10.08
N LYS A 488 -1.97 -14.10 -9.50
CA LYS A 488 -1.19 -13.24 -8.62
C LYS A 488 -0.15 -12.49 -9.45
N GLY A 489 0.16 -11.27 -9.01
CA GLY A 489 1.26 -10.51 -9.58
C GLY A 489 1.94 -9.61 -8.56
N SER A 490 3.02 -8.98 -9.00
CA SER A 490 3.79 -7.98 -8.26
C SER A 490 3.91 -6.71 -9.09
N THR A 491 4.06 -5.57 -8.42
CA THR A 491 4.34 -4.30 -9.09
C THR A 491 5.80 -3.93 -8.85
N VAL A 492 6.54 -3.68 -9.92
CA VAL A 492 7.89 -3.11 -9.85
C VAL A 492 7.79 -1.67 -10.30
N TYR A 493 8.15 -0.74 -9.41
CA TYR A 493 8.31 0.67 -9.76
C TYR A 493 9.66 0.85 -10.42
N THR A 494 9.65 1.29 -11.67
CA THR A 494 10.84 1.61 -12.45
C THR A 494 10.91 3.12 -12.64
N PHE A 495 12.12 3.67 -12.52
CA PHE A 495 12.39 5.09 -12.70
C PHE A 495 13.29 5.25 -13.92
N LEU A 496 12.80 6.02 -14.89
CA LEU A 496 13.46 6.30 -16.16
C LEU A 496 13.77 7.80 -16.23
N ASP A 497 14.86 8.15 -16.90
CA ASP A 497 15.13 9.51 -17.32
C ASP A 497 14.68 9.76 -18.77
N GLU A 498 14.89 10.97 -19.28
CA GLU A 498 14.61 11.35 -20.68
C GLU A 498 15.39 10.51 -21.71
N LYS A 499 16.49 9.89 -21.30
CA LYS A 499 17.35 9.04 -22.13
C LYS A 499 16.92 7.58 -22.10
N GLN A 500 15.84 7.26 -21.37
CA GLN A 500 15.35 5.91 -21.09
C GLN A 500 16.31 5.05 -20.24
N SER A 501 17.21 5.67 -19.49
CA SER A 501 18.10 4.99 -18.54
C SER A 501 17.33 4.57 -17.29
N LEU A 502 17.39 3.29 -16.93
CA LEU A 502 16.80 2.76 -15.70
C LEU A 502 17.78 2.91 -14.54
N PHE A 503 17.66 3.99 -13.75
CA PHE A 503 18.59 4.29 -12.65
C PHE A 503 18.11 3.79 -11.29
N TYR A 504 16.81 3.56 -11.12
CA TYR A 504 16.28 3.05 -9.86
C TYR A 504 15.07 2.16 -10.09
N SER A 505 14.95 1.11 -9.27
CA SER A 505 13.75 0.31 -9.23
C SER A 505 13.46 -0.16 -7.81
N ASN A 506 12.17 -0.26 -7.48
CA ASN A 506 11.71 -0.79 -6.20
C ASN A 506 10.52 -1.73 -6.41
N ARG A 507 10.51 -2.87 -5.73
CA ARG A 507 9.42 -3.83 -5.80
C ARG A 507 8.41 -3.56 -4.68
N SER A 508 7.16 -3.32 -5.05
CA SER A 508 6.05 -3.25 -4.09
C SER A 508 5.10 -4.44 -4.24
N CYS A 509 4.86 -5.14 -3.13
CA CYS A 509 3.80 -6.14 -3.04
C CYS A 509 2.40 -5.50 -2.95
N ARG A 510 2.30 -4.20 -2.62
CA ARG A 510 1.03 -3.48 -2.54
C ARG A 510 0.80 -2.70 -3.83
N ILE A 511 -0.33 -2.99 -4.47
CA ILE A 511 -0.85 -2.27 -5.66
C ILE A 511 -1.39 -0.88 -5.26
N GLU A 512 -1.31 -0.53 -3.97
CA GLU A 512 -1.53 0.82 -3.51
C GLU A 512 -0.32 1.68 -3.89
N CYS A 513 -0.61 2.69 -4.70
CA CYS A 513 0.28 3.77 -5.05
C CYS A 513 0.89 4.35 -3.76
N LEU A 514 2.19 4.15 -3.53
CA LEU A 514 2.93 4.81 -2.44
C LEU A 514 2.96 6.34 -2.59
N LEU A 515 2.43 6.88 -3.72
CA LEU A 515 2.29 8.30 -4.01
C LEU A 515 0.83 8.76 -4.19
N SER A 516 -0.16 7.97 -3.77
CA SER A 516 -1.54 8.49 -3.66
C SER A 516 -1.71 9.16 -2.29
N THR A 517 -1.18 10.38 -2.15
CA THR A 517 -1.91 11.41 -1.42
C THR A 517 -3.26 11.55 -2.11
N LYS A 518 -4.25 10.75 -1.68
CA LYS A 518 -5.65 11.14 -1.81
C LYS A 518 -5.74 12.47 -1.08
N CYS A 519 -5.80 13.56 -1.83
CA CYS A 519 -6.27 14.83 -1.33
C CYS A 519 -7.67 14.58 -0.76
N TYR A 520 -7.74 14.35 0.55
CA TYR A 520 -8.97 14.56 1.29
C TYR A 520 -9.22 16.06 1.24
N ALA A 521 -9.98 16.49 0.23
CA ALA A 521 -10.68 17.76 0.29
C ALA A 521 -11.67 17.63 1.45
N ASN A 522 -11.27 18.11 2.63
CA ASN A 522 -12.19 18.36 3.70
C ASN A 522 -13.06 19.56 3.25
N PRO A 523 -14.40 19.43 3.17
CA PRO A 523 -15.25 20.59 3.05
C PRO A 523 -15.20 21.30 4.41
N ILE A 524 -14.37 22.32 4.52
CA ILE A 524 -14.48 23.30 5.60
C ILE A 524 -15.70 24.15 5.21
N GLY A 525 -16.70 24.16 6.09
CA GLY A 525 -17.90 24.99 5.98
C GLY A 525 -17.61 26.48 6.11
#